data_AF-B4J7A1-F1
#
_entry.id   AF-B4J7A1-F1
#
_cell.length_a   1.000
_cell.length_b   1.000
_cell.length_c   1.000
_cell.angle_alpha   90.00
_cell.angle_beta   90.00
_cell.angle_gamma   90.00
#
_symmetry.space_group_name_H-M   'P 1'
#
loop_
_entity.id
_entity.type
_entity.pdbx_description
1 polymer ?
#
loop_
_entity_poly.entity_id
_entity_poly.type
_entity_poly.pdbx_seq_one_letter_code
_entity_poly.pdbx_strand_id
1 'polypeptide(L)'
;MSQAKVLPQYVAGLSAAFGAFCMGASMGWSSPVQDMLTVDEAYGFPVSEDQFGWISSLLTLGATVVCIPIGFIIDIFGRRPTMLALIPPYMVGWLLMIFANSVIMLYFGRFILGVCGGAFCVTASMYNTEISTIDARGTLGSFFELITCSGLLYGYIVGGYTPLLATNILCAILPLIFALVHYFMPESPVYYAMKGRRDDATKSLIWLRGKNCDISEELNEMMEASNKGADEPKNR
;
A
#
# COMPACT_ATOMS: atom_id res chain seq x y z
N MET A 1 15.28 -9.10 31.45
CA MET A 1 14.94 -9.17 30.01
C MET A 1 14.74 -7.75 29.51
N SER A 2 15.55 -7.28 28.56
CA SER A 2 15.41 -5.93 28.00
C SER A 2 14.10 -5.87 27.22
N GLN A 3 13.20 -4.98 27.60
CA GLN A 3 11.92 -4.76 26.94
C GLN A 3 12.15 -4.41 25.45
N ALA A 4 11.40 -5.02 24.54
CA ALA A 4 11.51 -4.75 23.11
C ALA A 4 11.28 -3.27 22.82
N LYS A 5 12.12 -2.67 21.98
CA LYS A 5 11.88 -1.29 21.53
C LYS A 5 10.67 -1.28 20.60
N VAL A 6 9.69 -0.44 20.91
CA VAL A 6 8.47 -0.32 20.11
C VAL A 6 8.62 0.68 18.96
N LEU A 7 9.54 1.64 19.10
CA LEU A 7 9.76 2.71 18.12
C LEU A 7 10.09 2.20 16.69
N PRO A 8 10.99 1.22 16.47
CA PRO A 8 11.29 0.73 15.13
C PRO A 8 10.07 0.08 14.45
N GLN A 9 9.22 -0.59 15.24
CA GLN A 9 7.98 -1.20 14.75
C GLN A 9 6.98 -0.14 14.29
N TYR A 10 6.84 0.94 15.06
CA TYR A 10 6.02 2.08 14.66
C TYR A 10 6.55 2.77 13.41
N VAL A 11 7.86 2.98 13.30
CA VAL A 11 8.46 3.60 12.10
C VAL A 11 8.20 2.75 10.86
N ALA A 12 8.45 1.44 10.93
CA ALA A 12 8.19 0.53 9.81
C ALA A 12 6.70 0.43 9.48
N GLY A 13 5.83 0.35 10.50
CA GLY A 13 4.40 0.21 10.30
C GLY A 13 3.73 1.48 9.76
N LEU A 14 4.14 2.66 10.24
CA LEU A 14 3.69 3.95 9.72
C LEU A 14 4.20 4.21 8.30
N SER A 15 5.42 3.77 8.00
CA SER A 15 5.95 3.82 6.63
C SER A 15 5.11 2.97 5.68
N ALA A 16 4.75 1.74 6.06
CA ALA A 16 3.86 0.89 5.27
C ALA A 16 2.45 1.50 5.12
N ALA A 17 1.93 2.10 6.20
CA ALA A 17 0.64 2.79 6.20
C ALA A 17 0.60 4.01 5.25
N PHE A 18 1.75 4.61 4.92
CA PHE A 18 1.79 5.69 3.92
C PHE A 18 1.39 5.21 2.51
N GLY A 19 1.49 3.90 2.21
CA GLY A 19 0.89 3.32 1.00
C GLY A 19 -0.64 3.44 1.01
N ALA A 20 -1.26 3.29 2.18
CA ALA A 20 -2.69 3.49 2.38
C ALA A 20 -3.10 4.96 2.26
N PHE A 21 -2.21 5.89 2.64
CA PHE A 21 -2.40 7.32 2.35
C PHE A 21 -2.53 7.58 0.84
N CYS A 22 -1.68 6.94 0.02
CA CYS A 22 -1.73 7.07 -1.44
C CYS A 22 -3.07 6.55 -2.01
N MET A 23 -3.56 5.41 -1.49
CA MET A 23 -4.87 4.88 -1.85
C MET A 23 -6.00 5.83 -1.42
N GLY A 24 -5.97 6.31 -0.17
CA GLY A 24 -6.94 7.28 0.34
C GLY A 24 -7.02 8.53 -0.54
N ALA A 25 -5.88 9.11 -0.91
CA ALA A 25 -5.82 10.25 -1.82
C ALA A 25 -6.45 9.94 -3.19
N SER A 26 -6.23 8.73 -3.70
CA SER A 26 -6.82 8.27 -4.98
C SER A 26 -8.34 8.07 -4.89
N MET A 27 -8.86 7.70 -3.72
CA MET A 27 -10.30 7.63 -3.47
C MET A 27 -10.91 9.03 -3.38
N GLY A 28 -10.25 9.93 -2.64
CA GLY A 28 -10.72 11.30 -2.38
C GLY A 28 -10.68 12.19 -3.62
N TRP A 29 -9.86 11.83 -4.61
CA TRP A 29 -9.74 12.54 -5.87
C TRP A 29 -11.07 12.77 -6.60
N SER A 30 -11.96 11.77 -6.62
CA SER A 30 -13.13 11.78 -7.51
C SER A 30 -14.14 12.90 -7.17
N SER A 31 -14.38 13.15 -5.88
CA SER A 31 -15.44 14.06 -5.43
C SER A 31 -15.24 15.51 -5.93
N PRO A 32 -14.14 16.22 -5.62
CA PRO A 32 -13.95 17.60 -6.07
C PRO A 32 -13.68 17.73 -7.57
N VAL A 33 -13.29 16.64 -8.21
CA VAL A 33 -12.88 16.62 -9.62
C VAL A 33 -14.06 16.38 -10.56
N GLN A 34 -15.21 15.90 -10.05
CA GLN A 34 -16.40 15.64 -10.87
C GLN A 34 -16.77 16.83 -11.76
N ASP A 35 -17.03 17.99 -11.16
CA ASP A 35 -17.43 19.20 -11.89
C ASP A 35 -16.32 19.68 -12.85
N MET A 36 -15.05 19.49 -12.47
CA MET A 36 -13.92 19.83 -13.35
C MET A 36 -13.91 19.00 -14.64
N LEU A 37 -14.40 17.76 -14.61
CA LEU A 37 -14.47 16.90 -15.79
C LEU A 37 -15.77 17.09 -16.56
N THR A 38 -16.91 17.19 -15.86
CA THR A 38 -18.23 17.15 -16.49
C THR A 38 -18.77 18.53 -16.89
N VAL A 39 -18.31 19.59 -16.23
CA VAL A 39 -18.75 20.98 -16.47
C VAL A 39 -17.63 21.80 -17.10
N ASP A 40 -16.45 21.81 -16.48
CA ASP A 40 -15.35 22.68 -16.91
C ASP A 40 -14.53 22.10 -18.08
N GLU A 41 -14.78 20.84 -18.45
CA GLU A 41 -14.05 20.10 -19.48
C GLU A 41 -12.52 20.26 -19.35
N ALA A 42 -11.99 20.15 -18.13
CA ALA A 42 -10.62 20.56 -17.80
C ALA A 42 -9.51 19.80 -18.57
N TYR A 43 -9.83 18.68 -19.23
CA TYR A 43 -8.92 17.98 -20.16
C TYR A 43 -9.02 18.44 -21.62
N GLY A 44 -9.94 19.34 -21.95
CA GLY A 44 -10.21 19.81 -23.31
C GLY A 44 -11.10 18.87 -24.14
N PHE A 45 -11.78 17.91 -23.49
CA PHE A 45 -12.79 17.06 -24.10
C PHE A 45 -13.97 16.83 -23.14
N PRO A 46 -15.19 16.64 -23.66
CA PRO A 46 -16.37 16.43 -22.83
C PRO A 46 -16.32 15.07 -22.12
N VAL A 47 -16.70 15.06 -20.84
CA VAL A 47 -16.93 13.84 -20.05
C VAL A 47 -18.37 13.85 -19.58
N SER A 48 -19.17 12.86 -19.96
CA SER A 48 -20.55 12.76 -19.45
C SER A 48 -20.59 12.26 -18.01
N GLU A 49 -21.70 12.49 -17.31
CA GLU A 49 -21.90 11.95 -15.95
C GLU A 49 -21.79 10.42 -15.90
N ASP A 50 -22.34 9.72 -16.91
CA ASP A 50 -22.20 8.26 -17.04
C ASP A 50 -20.72 7.85 -17.18
N GLN A 51 -19.96 8.58 -18.00
CA GLN A 51 -18.53 8.32 -18.18
C GLN A 51 -17.78 8.57 -16.87
N PHE A 52 -18.09 9.65 -16.16
CA PHE A 52 -17.51 9.93 -14.85
C PHE A 52 -17.86 8.83 -13.82
N GLY A 53 -19.09 8.32 -13.82
CA GLY A 53 -19.49 7.17 -13.00
C GLY A 53 -18.58 5.96 -13.20
N TRP A 54 -18.22 5.65 -14.45
CA TRP A 54 -17.22 4.61 -14.76
C TRP A 54 -15.81 4.97 -14.28
N ILE A 55 -15.34 6.21 -14.49
CA ILE A 55 -14.03 6.69 -13.99
C ILE A 55 -13.94 6.48 -12.47
N SER A 56 -14.98 6.83 -11.73
CA SER A 56 -15.01 6.69 -10.28
C SER A 56 -14.99 5.21 -9.85
N SER A 57 -15.85 4.38 -10.45
CA SER A 57 -16.05 2.97 -10.08
C SER A 57 -14.88 2.05 -10.45
N LEU A 58 -14.14 2.38 -11.51
CA LEU A 58 -13.01 1.55 -11.98
C LEU A 58 -11.87 1.44 -10.97
N LEU A 59 -11.71 2.42 -10.07
CA LEU A 59 -10.77 2.32 -8.95
C LEU A 59 -11.15 1.14 -8.04
N THR A 60 -12.41 1.05 -7.64
CA THR A 60 -12.91 -0.02 -6.77
C THR A 60 -12.91 -1.37 -7.47
N LEU A 61 -13.22 -1.42 -8.77
CA LEU A 61 -13.13 -2.64 -9.56
C LEU A 61 -11.68 -3.14 -9.65
N GLY A 62 -10.73 -2.26 -9.93
CA GLY A 62 -9.30 -2.61 -9.93
C GLY A 62 -8.84 -3.15 -8.58
N ALA A 63 -9.24 -2.49 -7.49
CA ALA A 63 -8.92 -2.96 -6.13
C ALA A 63 -9.55 -4.33 -5.83
N THR A 64 -10.75 -4.61 -6.33
CA THR A 64 -11.42 -5.91 -6.14
C THR A 64 -10.69 -7.04 -6.87
N VAL A 65 -10.30 -6.80 -8.12
CA VAL A 65 -9.62 -7.80 -8.97
C VAL A 65 -8.28 -8.24 -8.39
N VAL A 66 -7.56 -7.34 -7.70
CA VAL A 66 -6.21 -7.62 -7.21
C VAL A 66 -6.17 -8.36 -5.87
N CYS A 67 -7.26 -8.34 -5.08
CA CYS A 67 -7.29 -8.88 -3.71
C CYS A 67 -6.86 -10.35 -3.61
N ILE A 68 -7.25 -11.17 -4.58
CA ILE A 68 -6.90 -12.60 -4.63
C ILE A 68 -5.46 -12.82 -5.15
N PRO A 69 -5.09 -12.35 -6.36
CA PRO A 69 -3.77 -12.64 -6.91
C PRO A 69 -2.61 -12.06 -6.10
N ILE A 70 -2.81 -10.92 -5.42
CA ILE A 70 -1.72 -10.28 -4.68
C ILE A 70 -1.20 -11.13 -3.53
N GLY A 71 -2.05 -11.92 -2.87
CA GLY A 71 -1.62 -12.81 -1.78
C GLY A 71 -0.55 -13.81 -2.25
N PHE A 72 -0.75 -14.41 -3.43
CA PHE A 72 0.22 -15.32 -4.03
C PHE A 72 1.52 -14.61 -4.41
N ILE A 73 1.43 -13.40 -4.96
CA ILE A 73 2.60 -12.60 -5.36
C ILE A 73 3.46 -12.26 -4.12
N ILE A 74 2.82 -11.84 -3.02
CA ILE A 74 3.51 -11.47 -1.77
C ILE A 74 4.27 -12.64 -1.16
N ASP A 75 3.71 -13.85 -1.23
CA ASP A 75 4.38 -15.06 -0.72
C ASP A 75 5.54 -15.53 -1.60
N ILE A 76 5.53 -15.18 -2.88
CA ILE A 76 6.63 -15.49 -3.80
C ILE A 76 7.78 -14.49 -3.62
N PHE A 77 7.49 -13.18 -3.68
CA PHE A 77 8.52 -12.15 -3.76
C PHE A 77 8.92 -11.55 -2.40
N GLY A 78 8.02 -11.56 -1.42
CA GLY A 78 8.19 -10.87 -0.14
C GLY A 78 7.28 -9.64 -0.03
N ARG A 79 7.14 -9.09 1.18
CA ARG A 79 6.19 -8.01 1.46
C ARG A 79 6.76 -6.67 0.99
N ARG A 80 7.99 -6.34 1.41
CA ARG A 80 8.71 -5.12 1.02
C ARG A 80 8.92 -4.96 -0.50
N PRO A 81 9.49 -5.92 -1.24
CA PRO A 81 9.72 -5.77 -2.67
C PRO A 81 8.40 -5.71 -3.44
N THR A 82 7.34 -6.42 -3.00
CA THR A 82 6.02 -6.31 -3.62
C THR A 82 5.48 -4.89 -3.46
N MET A 83 5.52 -4.31 -2.26
CA MET A 83 5.10 -2.91 -2.05
C MET A 83 5.88 -1.93 -2.92
N LEU A 84 7.20 -2.08 -3.04
CA LEU A 84 8.01 -1.20 -3.90
C LEU A 84 7.75 -1.43 -5.40
N ALA A 85 7.46 -2.66 -5.82
CA ALA A 85 7.15 -3.01 -7.20
C ALA A 85 5.79 -2.47 -7.68
N LEU A 86 4.89 -2.10 -6.76
CA LEU A 86 3.63 -1.42 -7.09
C LEU A 86 3.82 0.04 -7.49
N ILE A 87 4.97 0.66 -7.19
CA ILE A 87 5.19 2.08 -7.46
C ILE A 87 5.23 2.41 -8.96
N PRO A 88 6.00 1.71 -9.81
CA PRO A 88 5.98 1.96 -11.24
C PRO A 88 4.57 1.91 -11.87
N PRO A 89 3.73 0.88 -11.65
CA PRO A 89 2.38 0.88 -12.21
C PRO A 89 1.48 1.96 -11.57
N TYR A 90 1.65 2.29 -10.28
CA TYR A 90 0.96 3.43 -9.66
C TYR A 90 1.27 4.75 -10.39
N MET A 91 2.54 4.96 -10.73
CA MET A 91 2.98 6.12 -11.50
C MET A 91 2.40 6.12 -12.91
N VAL A 92 2.35 4.97 -13.59
CA VAL A 92 1.68 4.85 -14.90
C VAL A 92 0.22 5.24 -14.80
N GLY A 93 -0.49 4.80 -13.74
CA GLY A 93 -1.86 5.19 -13.46
C GLY A 93 -2.02 6.71 -13.39
N TRP A 94 -1.17 7.39 -12.61
CA TRP A 94 -1.21 8.86 -12.53
C TRP A 94 -0.78 9.56 -13.82
N LEU A 95 0.21 9.04 -14.54
CA LEU A 95 0.63 9.62 -15.83
C LEU A 95 -0.50 9.56 -16.86
N LEU A 96 -1.28 8.48 -16.87
CA LEU A 96 -2.49 8.39 -17.70
C LEU A 96 -3.53 9.43 -17.31
N MET A 97 -3.67 9.73 -16.02
CA MET A 97 -4.56 10.82 -15.55
C MET A 97 -4.01 12.20 -15.94
N ILE A 98 -2.70 12.44 -15.83
CA ILE A 98 -2.07 13.74 -16.14
C ILE A 98 -2.14 14.06 -17.64
N PHE A 99 -1.82 13.08 -18.48
CA PHE A 99 -1.72 13.26 -19.94
C PHE A 99 -2.95 12.75 -20.68
N ALA A 100 -4.09 12.63 -20.01
CA ALA A 100 -5.31 12.12 -20.60
C ALA A 100 -5.73 12.98 -21.80
N ASN A 101 -5.88 12.34 -22.96
CA ASN A 101 -6.44 12.93 -24.17
C ASN A 101 -7.80 12.31 -24.56
N SER A 102 -8.26 11.34 -23.78
CA SER A 102 -9.51 10.64 -23.99
C SER A 102 -10.01 10.03 -22.68
N VAL A 103 -11.32 9.80 -22.59
CA VAL A 103 -11.96 9.12 -21.46
C VAL A 103 -11.37 7.72 -21.24
N ILE A 104 -10.95 7.04 -22.31
CA ILE A 104 -10.36 5.70 -22.24
C ILE A 104 -9.05 5.72 -21.42
N MET A 105 -8.23 6.76 -21.55
CA MET A 105 -7.02 6.90 -20.71
C MET A 105 -7.38 7.06 -19.24
N LEU A 106 -8.45 7.79 -18.93
CA LEU A 106 -8.94 7.94 -17.55
C LEU A 106 -9.44 6.61 -17.00
N TYR A 107 -10.13 5.80 -17.80
CA TYR A 107 -10.55 4.45 -17.41
C TYR A 107 -9.37 3.56 -17.04
N PHE A 108 -8.36 3.47 -17.91
CA PHE A 108 -7.17 2.67 -17.63
C PHE A 108 -6.38 3.22 -16.45
N GLY A 109 -6.22 4.54 -16.35
CA GLY A 109 -5.54 5.20 -15.24
C GLY A 109 -6.19 4.84 -13.91
N ARG A 110 -7.51 5.02 -13.79
CA ARG A 110 -8.29 4.69 -12.59
C ARG A 110 -8.25 3.21 -12.24
N PHE A 111 -8.38 2.33 -13.23
CA PHE A 111 -8.29 0.90 -12.99
C PHE A 111 -6.91 0.50 -12.45
N ILE A 112 -5.82 1.01 -13.04
CA ILE A 112 -4.45 0.73 -12.59
C ILE A 112 -4.21 1.28 -11.17
N LEU A 113 -4.64 2.52 -10.89
CA LEU A 113 -4.57 3.09 -9.55
C LEU A 113 -5.34 2.23 -8.53
N GLY A 114 -6.48 1.68 -8.94
CA GLY A 114 -7.29 0.76 -8.14
C GLY A 114 -6.57 -0.54 -7.82
N VAL A 115 -6.02 -1.20 -8.84
CA VAL A 115 -5.21 -2.42 -8.70
C VAL A 115 -4.03 -2.18 -7.76
N CYS A 116 -3.30 -1.08 -7.95
CA CYS A 116 -2.13 -0.82 -7.12
C CYS A 116 -2.53 -0.43 -5.69
N GLY A 117 -3.57 0.39 -5.51
CA GLY A 117 -4.09 0.77 -4.19
C GLY A 117 -4.62 -0.42 -3.40
N GLY A 118 -5.43 -1.28 -4.02
CA GLY A 118 -5.93 -2.50 -3.41
C GLY A 118 -4.79 -3.45 -3.00
N ALA A 119 -3.80 -3.61 -3.87
CA ALA A 119 -2.61 -4.41 -3.56
C ALA A 119 -1.82 -3.81 -2.39
N PHE A 120 -1.71 -2.47 -2.30
CA PHE A 120 -1.10 -1.79 -1.17
C PHE A 120 -1.81 -2.09 0.15
N CYS A 121 -3.13 -2.06 0.19
CA CYS A 121 -3.87 -2.35 1.41
C CYS A 121 -3.63 -3.77 1.93
N VAL A 122 -3.62 -4.76 1.04
CA VAL A 122 -3.35 -6.15 1.41
C VAL A 122 -1.90 -6.33 1.87
N THR A 123 -0.95 -5.85 1.08
CA THR A 123 0.49 -5.95 1.38
C THR A 123 0.88 -5.25 2.68
N ALA A 124 0.41 -4.03 2.90
CA ALA A 124 0.74 -3.23 4.08
C ALA A 124 0.09 -3.80 5.35
N SER A 125 -1.15 -4.29 5.29
CA SER A 125 -1.81 -4.93 6.42
C SER A 125 -1.10 -6.22 6.84
N MET A 126 -0.67 -7.02 5.87
CA MET A 126 0.11 -8.24 6.11
C MET A 126 1.48 -7.90 6.70
N TYR A 127 2.20 -6.94 6.11
CA TYR A 127 3.49 -6.48 6.61
C TYR A 127 3.37 -5.99 8.06
N ASN A 128 2.41 -5.10 8.36
CA ASN A 128 2.17 -4.59 9.70
C ASN A 128 1.91 -5.72 10.71
N THR A 129 1.12 -6.73 10.33
CA THR A 129 0.81 -7.87 11.19
C THR A 129 2.06 -8.70 11.52
N GLU A 130 2.94 -8.87 10.54
CA GLU A 130 4.13 -9.72 10.67
C GLU A 130 5.29 -9.04 11.40
N ILE A 131 5.42 -7.72 11.32
CA ILE A 131 6.51 -6.99 12.00
C ILE A 131 6.20 -6.63 13.46
N SER A 132 4.93 -6.59 13.83
CA SER A 132 4.48 -6.05 15.11
C SER A 132 4.26 -7.13 16.16
N THR A 133 4.59 -6.78 17.41
CA THR A 133 4.20 -7.58 18.57
C THR A 133 2.68 -7.54 18.78
N ILE A 134 2.14 -8.53 19.50
CA ILE A 134 0.69 -8.64 19.78
C ILE A 134 0.12 -7.33 20.34
N ASP A 135 0.84 -6.68 21.26
CA ASP A 135 0.41 -5.42 21.89
C ASP A 135 0.39 -4.23 20.91
N ALA A 136 1.29 -4.21 19.91
CA ALA A 136 1.41 -3.12 18.95
C ALA A 136 0.48 -3.27 17.74
N ARG A 137 -0.01 -4.49 17.46
CA ARG A 137 -0.87 -4.79 16.29
C ARG A 137 -2.13 -3.93 16.25
N GLY A 138 -2.85 -3.84 17.37
CA GLY A 138 -4.08 -3.05 17.45
C GLY A 138 -3.84 -1.57 17.17
N THR A 139 -2.80 -1.00 17.78
CA THR A 139 -2.43 0.40 17.58
C THR A 139 -2.00 0.69 16.15
N LEU A 140 -1.19 -0.18 15.54
CA LEU A 140 -0.77 -0.03 14.14
C LEU A 140 -1.92 -0.17 13.15
N GLY A 141 -2.89 -1.05 13.43
CA GLY A 141 -4.12 -1.15 12.65
C GLY A 141 -4.95 0.14 12.70
N SER A 142 -5.12 0.73 13.89
CA SER A 142 -5.81 2.02 14.03
C SER A 142 -5.09 3.16 13.31
N PHE A 143 -3.75 3.21 13.40
CA PHE A 143 -2.97 4.21 12.65
C PHE A 143 -3.07 4.01 11.15
N PHE A 144 -3.11 2.76 10.68
CA PHE A 144 -3.29 2.46 9.27
C PHE A 144 -4.59 3.08 8.73
N GLU A 145 -5.72 2.85 9.41
CA GLU A 145 -7.01 3.41 9.00
C GLU A 145 -7.05 4.94 9.11
N LEU A 146 -6.46 5.50 10.17
CA LEU A 146 -6.36 6.96 10.34
C LEU A 146 -5.55 7.60 9.20
N ILE A 147 -4.48 6.96 8.75
CA ILE A 147 -3.66 7.42 7.63
C ILE A 147 -4.44 7.31 6.31
N THR A 148 -5.20 6.24 6.10
CA THR A 148 -6.12 6.11 4.95
C THR A 148 -7.13 7.25 4.92
N CYS A 149 -7.80 7.52 6.04
CA CYS A 149 -8.74 8.64 6.19
C CYS A 149 -8.06 10.00 5.93
N SER A 150 -6.82 10.16 6.41
CA SER A 150 -6.03 11.38 6.16
C SER A 150 -5.69 11.56 4.68
N GLY A 151 -5.39 10.47 3.97
CA GLY A 151 -5.19 10.48 2.52
C GLY A 151 -6.47 10.86 1.78
N LEU A 152 -7.62 10.32 2.21
CA LEU A 152 -8.93 10.68 1.65
C LEU A 152 -9.21 12.18 1.80
N LEU A 153 -9.00 12.72 3.00
CA LEU A 153 -9.13 14.14 3.28
C LEU A 153 -8.16 14.98 2.42
N TYR A 154 -6.92 14.53 2.26
CA TYR A 154 -5.95 15.18 1.37
C TYR A 154 -6.47 15.26 -0.06
N GLY A 155 -7.05 14.19 -0.60
CA GLY A 155 -7.66 14.18 -1.94
C GLY A 155 -8.77 15.23 -2.09
N TYR A 156 -9.64 15.35 -1.09
CA TYR A 156 -10.68 16.38 -1.08
C TYR A 156 -10.12 17.80 -1.04
N ILE A 157 -9.13 18.06 -0.18
CA ILE A 157 -8.52 19.39 -0.04
C ILE A 157 -7.81 19.76 -1.34
N VAL A 158 -6.92 18.91 -1.84
CA VAL A 158 -6.13 19.23 -3.03
C VAL A 158 -7.03 19.41 -4.25
N GLY A 159 -7.99 18.51 -4.46
CA GLY A 159 -8.94 18.65 -5.55
C GLY A 159 -9.84 19.87 -5.41
N GLY A 160 -10.23 20.27 -4.21
CA GLY A 160 -11.10 21.43 -3.99
C GLY A 160 -10.42 22.79 -4.17
N TYR A 161 -9.09 22.86 -3.98
CA TYR A 161 -8.34 24.13 -3.99
C TYR A 161 -7.37 24.28 -5.15
N THR A 162 -7.17 23.25 -5.98
CA THR A 162 -6.19 23.28 -7.07
C THR A 162 -6.79 22.80 -8.39
N PRO A 163 -6.29 23.29 -9.55
CA PRO A 163 -6.79 22.83 -10.84
C PRO A 163 -6.44 21.35 -11.06
N LEU A 164 -7.21 20.68 -11.93
CA LEU A 164 -7.11 19.24 -12.19
C LEU A 164 -5.68 18.73 -12.43
N LEU A 165 -4.90 19.44 -13.24
CA LEU A 165 -3.51 19.07 -13.53
C LEU A 165 -2.64 19.10 -12.26
N ALA A 166 -2.78 20.13 -11.43
CA ALA A 166 -2.06 20.24 -10.17
C ALA A 166 -2.49 19.14 -9.19
N THR A 167 -3.78 18.86 -9.09
CA THR A 167 -4.33 17.76 -8.29
C THR A 167 -3.70 16.43 -8.67
N ASN A 168 -3.66 16.11 -9.97
CA ASN A 168 -3.07 14.86 -10.46
C ASN A 168 -1.58 14.77 -10.16
N ILE A 169 -0.82 15.84 -10.38
CA ILE A 169 0.63 15.89 -10.09
C ILE A 169 0.90 15.71 -8.60
N LEU A 170 0.15 16.40 -7.74
CA LEU A 170 0.30 16.33 -6.29
C LEU A 170 0.03 14.91 -5.77
N CYS A 171 -1.01 14.25 -6.26
CA CYS A 171 -1.28 12.85 -5.93
C CYS A 171 -0.23 11.89 -6.52
N ALA A 172 0.34 12.19 -7.69
CA ALA A 172 1.39 11.40 -8.34
C ALA A 172 2.73 11.41 -7.58
N ILE A 173 3.00 12.43 -6.78
CA ILE A 173 4.24 12.52 -5.99
C ILE A 173 4.17 11.60 -4.76
N LEU A 174 2.99 11.30 -4.22
CA LEU A 174 2.83 10.51 -3.00
C LEU A 174 3.45 9.10 -3.07
N PRO A 175 3.24 8.30 -4.15
CA PRO A 175 3.89 7.00 -4.29
C PRO A 175 5.44 7.10 -4.32
N LEU A 176 6.00 8.18 -4.84
CA LEU A 176 7.46 8.40 -4.83
C LEU A 176 7.97 8.68 -3.42
N ILE A 177 7.24 9.48 -2.64
CA ILE A 177 7.55 9.72 -1.23
C ILE A 177 7.47 8.39 -0.45
N PHE A 178 6.42 7.59 -0.69
CA PHE A 178 6.30 6.25 -0.12
C PHE A 178 7.55 5.42 -0.42
N ALA A 179 7.96 5.35 -1.70
CA ALA A 179 9.12 4.56 -2.11
C ALA A 179 10.38 4.99 -1.37
N LEU A 180 10.62 6.30 -1.25
CA LEU A 180 11.79 6.85 -0.55
C LEU A 180 11.80 6.49 0.94
N VAL A 181 10.66 6.60 1.63
CA VAL A 181 10.56 6.30 3.06
C VAL A 181 10.63 4.79 3.31
N HIS A 182 9.89 4.01 2.52
CA HIS A 182 9.75 2.56 2.72
C HIS A 182 10.97 1.77 2.26
N TYR A 183 11.79 2.31 1.34
CA TYR A 183 13.01 1.65 0.89
C TYR A 183 13.98 1.30 2.04
N PHE A 184 14.02 2.09 3.11
CA PHE A 184 14.92 1.82 4.24
C PHE A 184 14.37 0.83 5.27
N MET A 185 13.11 0.41 5.13
CA MET A 185 12.48 -0.51 6.07
C MET A 185 12.95 -1.96 5.82
N PRO A 186 13.03 -2.81 6.85
CA PRO A 186 13.38 -4.21 6.68
C PRO A 186 12.27 -4.99 5.97
N GLU A 187 12.59 -6.17 5.49
CA GLU A 187 11.57 -7.13 5.06
C GLU A 187 11.00 -7.87 6.27
N SER A 188 9.79 -8.41 6.17
CA SER A 188 9.16 -9.21 7.22
C SER A 188 10.04 -10.38 7.73
N PRO A 189 10.25 -10.52 9.06
CA PRO A 189 10.96 -11.66 9.63
C PRO A 189 10.20 -12.98 9.41
N VAL A 190 8.86 -12.91 9.41
CA VAL A 190 7.98 -14.07 9.13
C VAL A 190 8.19 -14.57 7.70
N TYR A 191 8.29 -13.66 6.73
CA TYR A 191 8.59 -14.04 5.34
C TYR A 191 9.94 -14.76 5.21
N TYR A 192 10.99 -14.26 5.87
CA TYR A 192 12.28 -14.93 5.84
C TYR A 192 12.24 -16.30 6.52
N ALA A 193 11.51 -16.45 7.63
CA ALA A 193 11.29 -17.74 8.27
C ALA A 193 10.58 -18.72 7.33
N MET A 194 9.53 -18.26 6.63
CA MET A 194 8.81 -19.03 5.60
C MET A 194 9.71 -19.52 4.45
N LYS A 195 10.78 -18.80 4.15
CA LYS A 195 11.78 -19.18 3.13
C LYS A 195 12.95 -20.00 3.69
N GLY A 196 12.92 -20.36 4.97
CA GLY A 196 14.04 -21.04 5.66
C GLY A 196 15.29 -20.17 5.85
N ARG A 197 15.20 -18.85 5.62
CA ARG A 197 16.33 -17.91 5.69
C ARG A 197 16.50 -17.38 7.11
N ARG A 198 16.99 -18.23 8.02
CA ARG A 198 17.14 -17.92 9.45
C ARG A 198 17.99 -16.67 9.72
N ASP A 199 19.11 -16.49 9.03
CA ASP A 199 20.01 -15.36 9.26
C ASP A 199 19.37 -14.01 8.90
N ASP A 200 18.56 -13.98 7.84
CA ASP A 200 17.88 -12.76 7.41
C ASP A 200 16.66 -12.46 8.27
N ALA A 201 15.94 -13.49 8.71
CA ALA A 201 14.89 -13.37 9.73
C ALA A 201 15.46 -12.77 11.02
N THR A 202 16.63 -13.26 11.46
CA THR A 202 17.35 -12.75 12.64
C THR A 202 17.68 -11.27 12.49
N LYS A 203 18.29 -10.86 11.36
CA LYS A 203 18.63 -9.45 11.11
C LYS A 203 17.41 -8.54 11.11
N SER A 204 16.32 -8.96 10.47
CA SER A 204 15.08 -8.19 10.43
C SER A 204 14.47 -8.06 11.83
N LEU A 205 14.40 -9.16 12.58
CA LEU A 205 13.84 -9.17 13.93
C LEU A 205 14.67 -8.33 14.90
N ILE A 206 16.01 -8.35 14.80
CA ILE A 206 16.91 -7.45 15.56
C ILE A 206 16.62 -5.98 15.23
N TRP A 207 16.37 -5.65 13.97
CA TRP A 207 16.04 -4.28 13.58
C TRP A 207 14.72 -3.83 14.23
N LEU A 208 13.71 -4.70 14.24
CA LEU A 208 12.37 -4.42 14.76
C LEU A 208 12.30 -4.38 16.30
N ARG A 209 12.99 -5.30 16.99
CA ARG A 209 12.96 -5.42 18.47
C ARG A 209 14.08 -4.62 19.15
N GLY A 210 15.15 -4.33 18.43
CA GLY A 210 16.36 -3.66 18.92
C GLY A 210 17.47 -4.64 19.33
N LYS A 211 18.73 -4.22 19.15
CA LYS A 211 19.96 -5.03 19.32
C LYS A 211 20.14 -5.74 20.67
N ASN A 212 19.48 -5.26 21.72
CA ASN A 212 19.67 -5.77 23.08
C ASN A 212 18.50 -6.64 23.58
N CYS A 213 17.49 -6.86 22.73
CA CYS A 213 16.37 -7.74 23.06
C CYS A 213 16.77 -9.19 22.78
N ASP A 214 16.41 -10.10 23.69
CA ASP A 214 16.48 -11.53 23.37
C ASP A 214 15.36 -11.85 22.38
N ILE A 215 15.75 -12.34 21.20
CA ILE A 215 14.84 -12.69 20.10
C ILE A 215 14.83 -14.20 19.84
N SER A 216 15.55 -14.98 20.65
CA SER A 216 15.82 -16.39 20.37
C SER A 216 14.54 -17.24 20.38
N GLU A 217 13.67 -16.99 21.35
CA GLU A 217 12.38 -17.66 21.51
C GLU A 217 11.45 -17.31 20.34
N GLU A 218 11.21 -16.02 20.09
CA GLU A 218 10.35 -15.54 18.99
C GLU A 218 10.85 -16.05 17.62
N LEU A 219 12.15 -16.04 17.38
CA LEU A 219 12.74 -16.56 16.14
C LEU A 219 12.52 -18.08 16.00
N ASN A 220 12.70 -18.85 17.08
CA ASN A 220 12.48 -20.30 17.04
C ASN A 220 11.01 -20.64 16.80
N GLU A 221 10.08 -19.96 17.46
CA GLU A 221 8.65 -20.13 17.24
C GLU A 221 8.26 -19.85 15.79
N MET A 222 8.77 -18.76 15.19
CA MET A 222 8.52 -18.43 13.77
C MET A 222 9.06 -19.52 12.83
N MET A 223 10.25 -20.06 13.11
CA MET A 223 10.87 -21.11 12.28
C MET A 223 10.13 -22.45 12.41
N GLU A 224 9.70 -22.82 13.62
CA GLU A 224 8.92 -24.04 13.85
C GLU A 224 7.53 -23.97 13.20
N ALA A 225 6.84 -22.83 13.33
CA ALA A 225 5.55 -22.61 12.69
C ALA A 225 5.66 -22.71 11.16
N SER A 226 6.76 -22.18 10.59
CA SER A 226 7.05 -22.31 9.17
C SER A 226 7.29 -23.76 8.72
N ASN A 227 8.06 -24.54 9.49
CA ASN A 227 8.37 -25.92 9.14
C ASN A 227 7.12 -26.83 9.21
N LYS A 228 6.26 -26.65 10.20
CA LYS A 228 4.99 -27.40 10.31
C LYS A 228 4.06 -27.17 9.12
N GLY A 229 4.03 -25.94 8.58
CA GLY A 229 3.27 -25.62 7.37
C GLY A 229 3.89 -26.14 6.07
N ALA A 230 5.15 -26.59 6.08
CA ALA A 230 5.82 -27.19 4.93
C ALA A 230 5.63 -28.72 4.86
N ASP A 231 5.42 -29.39 6.01
CA ASP A 231 5.18 -30.83 6.10
C ASP A 231 3.70 -31.23 5.90
N GLU A 232 2.76 -30.28 5.95
CA GLU A 232 1.39 -30.53 5.51
C GLU A 232 1.33 -30.54 3.97
N PRO A 233 0.90 -31.65 3.32
CA PRO A 233 0.78 -31.67 1.88
C PRO A 233 -0.21 -30.59 1.45
N LYS A 234 0.25 -29.65 0.61
CA LYS A 234 -0.60 -28.66 -0.07
C LYS A 234 -1.54 -29.40 -1.04
N ASN A 235 -2.56 -30.06 -0.51
CA ASN A 235 -3.67 -30.61 -1.28
C ASN A 235 -4.60 -29.47 -1.68
N ARG A 236 -4.28 -28.78 -2.79
CA ARG A 236 -5.26 -28.07 -3.63
C ARG A 236 -4.82 -28.13 -5.08
#